data_AF-A0A2X3K5C6-F1
#
_entry.id   AF-A0A2X3K5C6-F1
#
_cell.length_a   1.000
_cell.length_b   1.000
_cell.length_c   1.000
_cell.angle_alpha   90.00
_cell.angle_beta   90.00
_cell.angle_gamma   90.00
#
_symmetry.space_group_name_H-M   'P 1'
#
loop_
_entity.id
_entity.type
_entity.pdbx_description
1 polymer ?
#
loop_
_entity_poly.entity_id
_entity_poly.type
_entity_poly.pdbx_seq_one_letter_code
_entity_poly.pdbx_strand_id
1 'polypeptide(L)' 'MLTSGELNPRHQHTVTLYAKGLTCKADTLSSCGYVYLAVYPTPEMKN' A
#
# COMPACT_ATOMS: atom_id res chain seq x y z
N MET A 1 -9.26 -0.68 -4.74
CA MET A 1 -7.94 -0.18 -5.14
C MET A 1 -7.60 -0.50 -6.59
N LEU A 2 -7.40 -1.76 -7.00
CA LEU A 2 -7.15 -2.09 -8.42
C LEU A 2 -8.39 -1.89 -9.31
N THR A 3 -9.55 -2.43 -8.91
CA THR A 3 -10.82 -2.26 -9.63
C THR A 3 -11.30 -0.81 -9.65
N SER A 4 -11.03 -0.05 -8.58
CA SER A 4 -11.37 1.37 -8.47
C SER A 4 -10.36 2.31 -9.14
N GLY A 5 -9.19 1.81 -9.57
CA GLY A 5 -8.13 2.60 -10.21
C GLY A 5 -7.19 3.36 -9.26
N GLU A 6 -7.43 3.32 -7.95
CA GLU A 6 -6.57 3.93 -6.92
C GLU A 6 -5.16 3.32 -6.91
N LEU A 7 -5.06 2.01 -7.12
CA LEU A 7 -3.81 1.36 -7.53
C LEU A 7 -3.90 1.11 -9.03
N ASN A 8 -3.03 1.76 -9.80
CA ASN A 8 -3.01 1.64 -11.24
C ASN A 8 -1.76 0.86 -11.69
N PRO A 9 -1.88 -0.23 -12.47
CA PRO A 9 -0.72 -1.00 -12.93
C PRO A 9 0.31 -0.21 -13.75
N ARG A 10 -0.07 0.95 -14.29
CA ARG A 10 0.75 1.79 -15.17
C ARG A 10 1.28 3.06 -14.50
N HIS A 11 0.84 3.35 -13.27
CA HIS A 11 1.26 4.55 -12.55
C HIS A 11 1.76 4.17 -11.16
N GLN A 12 2.95 4.65 -10.81
CA GLN A 12 3.50 4.48 -9.48
C GLN A 12 2.74 5.36 -8.50
N HIS A 13 2.19 4.72 -7.48
CA HIS A 13 1.45 5.40 -6.42
C HIS A 13 1.37 4.47 -5.21
N THR A 14 1.94 4.93 -4.09
CA THR A 14 1.89 4.16 -2.84
C THR A 14 0.63 4.51 -2.06
N VAL A 15 -0.19 3.51 -1.80
CA VAL A 15 -1.32 3.61 -0.86
C VAL A 15 -0.91 3.09 0.51
N THR A 16 -1.42 3.71 1.57
CA THR A 16 -1.21 3.26 2.95
C THR A 16 -2.53 2.80 3.56
N LEU A 17 -2.54 1.59 4.09
CA LEU A 17 -3.67 0.95 4.73
C LEU A 17 -3.33 0.68 6.20
N TYR A 18 -4.35 0.77 7.06
CA TYR A 18 -4.21 0.45 8.48
C TYR A 18 -5.23 -0.63 8.85
N ALA A 19 -4.76 -1.71 9.47
CA ALA A 19 -5.62 -2.77 9.96
C ALA A 19 -4.94 -3.52 11.12
N LYS A 20 -5.68 -3.80 12.19
CA LYS A 20 -5.21 -4.64 13.31
C LYS A 20 -3.87 -4.20 13.92
N GLY A 21 -3.64 -2.89 14.05
CA GLY A 21 -2.36 -2.36 14.57
C GLY A 21 -1.18 -2.50 13.60
N LEU A 22 -1.43 -2.85 12.34
CA LEU A 22 -0.43 -2.92 11.28
C LEU A 22 -0.64 -1.79 10.26
N THR A 23 0.47 -1.32 9.72
CA THR A 23 0.55 -0.45 8.55
C THR A 23 0.93 -1.31 7.34
N CYS A 24 0.21 -1.15 6.24
CA CYS A 24 0.49 -1.80 4.97
C CYS A 24 0.70 -0.73 3.91
N LYS A 25 1.87 -0.69 3.29
CA LYS A 25 2.13 0.08 2.07
C LYS A 25 1.99 -0.83 0.86
N ALA A 26 1.22 -0.40 -0.14
CA ALA A 26 1.06 -1.10 -1.40
C ALA A 26 1.37 -0.17 -2.58
N ASP A 27 2.11 -0.65 -3.56
CA ASP A 27 2.41 0.08 -4.80
C ASP A 27 2.52 -0.89 -5.98
N THR A 28 2.12 -0.47 -7.17
CA THR A 28 2.30 -1.26 -8.41
C THR A 28 3.67 -1.06 -9.02
N LEU A 29 4.36 0.02 -8.67
CA LEU A 29 5.63 0.49 -9.26
C LEU A 29 5.58 0.53 -10.79
N SER A 30 4.40 0.81 -11.36
CA SER A 30 4.14 0.77 -12.81
C SER A 30 4.53 -0.56 -13.48
N SER A 31 4.60 -1.66 -12.73
CA SER A 31 5.09 -2.96 -13.22
C SER A 31 4.17 -3.64 -14.23
N CYS A 32 2.95 -3.11 -14.43
CA CYS A 32 1.93 -3.68 -15.32
C CYS A 32 1.50 -5.12 -14.99
N GLY A 33 1.83 -5.65 -13.81
CA GLY A 33 1.49 -7.03 -13.44
C GLY A 33 1.67 -7.40 -11.98
N TYR A 34 2.36 -6.58 -11.18
CA TYR A 34 2.64 -6.86 -9.78
C TYR A 34 2.12 -5.75 -8.86
N VAL A 35 1.88 -6.15 -7.61
CA VAL A 35 1.66 -5.25 -6.47
C VAL A 35 2.70 -5.61 -5.42
N TYR A 36 3.49 -4.62 -5.03
CA TYR A 36 4.53 -4.73 -4.01
C TYR A 36 3.94 -4.29 -2.68
N LEU A 37 4.16 -5.10 -1.64
CA LEU A 37 3.57 -4.91 -0.32
C LEU A 37 4.67 -4.85 0.74
N ALA A 38 4.56 -3.89 1.65
CA ALA A 38 5.33 -3.84 2.88
C ALA A 38 4.36 -3.73 4.06
N VAL A 39 4.37 -4.72 4.95
CA VAL A 39 3.51 -4.78 6.14
C VAL A 39 4.38 -4.77 7.39
N TYR A 40 4.08 -3.87 8.32
CA TYR A 40 4.85 -3.69 9.55
C TYR A 40 3.94 -3.15 10.67
N PRO A 41 4.32 -3.31 11.96
CA PRO A 41 3.58 -2.73 13.07
C PRO A 41 3.40 -1.22 12.91
N THR A 42 2.19 -0.71 13.13
CA THR A 42 1.95 0.73 13.19
C THR A 42 2.64 1.27 14.44
N PRO A 43 3.52 2.27 14.33
CA PRO A 43 4.15 2.86 15.51
C PRO A 43 3.11 3.39 16.48
N GLU A 44 3.15 2.93 17.73
CA GLU A 44 2.37 3.55 18.80
C GLU A 44 2.97 4.92 19.10
N MET A 45 2.15 5.97 19.05
CA MET A 45 2.59 7.29 19.50
C MET A 45 2.68 7.23 21.03
N LYS A 46 3.91 7.18 21.56
CA LYS A 46 4.15 7.38 22.99
C LYS A 46 3.93 8.88 23.27
N ASN A 47 2.84 9.19 23.96
CA ASN A 47 2.61 10.51 24.55
C ASN A 47 3.59 10.79 25.69
#